data_AF-A0A2N2H7D9-F1
#
_entry.id   AF-A0A2N2H7D9-F1
#
_cell.length_a   1.000
_cell.length_b   1.000
_cell.length_c   1.000
_cell.angle_alpha   90.00
_cell.angle_beta   90.00
_cell.angle_gamma   90.00
#
_symmetry.space_group_name_H-M   'P 1'
#
loop_
_entity.id
_entity.type
_entity.pdbx_description
1 polymer ?
#
loop_
_entity_poly.entity_id
_entity_poly.type
_entity_poly.pdbx_seq_one_letter_code
_entity_poly.pdbx_strand_id
1 'polypeptide(L)'
;MRTSRFDQHTALRAKSLGALGELFAIKALVDNGFNNIKNLNDGKQNFPYADLYAEKGEEKYVISVKARNRYERTGRLNSRYNLGSDCGAKARKAELEFGATAAWMAITILDDIYSVYFGTLDSLPAKTGIPMGESHLKRYECLVKEKSHGLDFTPYKNKYEK
;
A
#
# COMPACT_ATOMS: atom_id res chain seq x y z
N MET A 1 -20.47 18.78 11.37
CA MET A 1 -20.15 17.65 10.47
C MET A 1 -19.08 18.13 9.49
N ARG A 2 -17.83 17.64 9.57
CA ARG A 2 -16.73 18.10 8.70
C ARG A 2 -16.81 17.34 7.37
N THR A 3 -17.49 17.90 6.39
CA THR A 3 -17.59 17.36 5.02
C THR A 3 -16.27 17.61 4.30
N SER A 4 -15.61 16.56 3.79
CA SER A 4 -14.45 16.72 2.92
C SER A 4 -14.90 17.23 1.56
N ARG A 5 -14.52 18.45 1.18
CA ARG A 5 -14.58 18.87 -0.23
C ARG A 5 -13.50 18.09 -0.97
N PHE A 6 -13.91 17.24 -1.90
CA PHE A 6 -13.01 16.63 -2.89
C PHE A 6 -12.55 17.75 -3.85
N ASP A 7 -11.48 18.45 -3.49
CA ASP A 7 -10.81 19.38 -4.39
C ASP A 7 -9.80 18.65 -5.30
N GLN A 8 -9.47 19.24 -6.44
CA GLN A 8 -8.51 18.66 -7.40
C GLN A 8 -7.11 18.47 -6.77
N HIS A 9 -6.73 19.34 -5.82
CA HIS A 9 -5.45 19.25 -5.12
C HIS A 9 -5.33 17.98 -4.26
N THR A 10 -6.41 17.58 -3.58
CA THR A 10 -6.46 16.37 -2.77
C THR A 10 -6.35 15.11 -3.63
N ALA A 11 -6.99 15.10 -4.80
CA ALA A 11 -6.88 14.00 -5.76
C ALA A 11 -5.45 13.86 -6.32
N LEU A 12 -4.82 14.97 -6.72
CA LEU A 12 -3.44 15.00 -7.21
C LEU A 12 -2.44 14.55 -6.15
N ARG A 13 -2.64 14.98 -4.89
CA ARG A 13 -1.81 14.54 -3.76
C ARG A 13 -1.97 13.05 -3.49
N ALA A 14 -3.19 12.52 -3.51
CA ALA A 14 -3.43 11.09 -3.33
C ALA A 14 -2.80 10.26 -4.44
N LYS A 15 -2.88 10.71 -5.70
CA LYS A 15 -2.22 10.07 -6.85
C LYS A 15 -0.70 10.04 -6.69
N SER A 16 -0.12 11.18 -6.32
CA SER A 16 1.34 11.31 -6.13
C SER A 16 1.84 10.46 -4.96
N LEU A 17 1.08 10.39 -3.86
CA LEU A 17 1.38 9.51 -2.73
C LEU A 17 1.29 8.03 -3.13
N GLY A 18 0.34 7.68 -3.99
CA GLY A 18 0.22 6.34 -4.58
C GLY A 18 1.47 5.96 -5.36
N ALA A 19 1.90 6.82 -6.31
CA ALA A 19 3.10 6.59 -7.11
C ALA A 19 4.36 6.46 -6.24
N LEU A 20 4.53 7.33 -5.25
CA LEU A 20 5.64 7.24 -4.31
C LEU A 20 5.58 5.94 -3.49
N GLY A 21 4.38 5.53 -3.09
CA GLY A 21 4.12 4.27 -2.42
C GLY A 21 4.57 3.05 -3.23
N GLU A 22 4.28 3.03 -4.53
CA GLU A 22 4.71 1.97 -5.45
C GLU A 22 6.24 1.92 -5.57
N LEU A 23 6.91 3.07 -5.63
CA LEU A 23 8.37 3.13 -5.62
C LEU A 23 8.97 2.55 -4.34
N PHE A 24 8.43 2.91 -3.17
CA PHE A 24 8.86 2.32 -1.91
C PHE A 24 8.56 0.82 -1.83
N ALA A 25 7.44 0.37 -2.39
CA ALA A 25 7.09 -1.04 -2.44
C ALA A 25 8.10 -1.83 -3.29
N ILE A 26 8.41 -1.39 -4.50
CA ILE A 26 9.42 -2.01 -5.37
C ILE A 26 10.77 -2.08 -4.64
N LYS A 27 11.21 -0.97 -4.03
CA LYS A 27 12.46 -0.95 -3.27
C LYS A 27 12.45 -1.96 -2.12
N ALA A 28 11.37 -2.02 -1.35
CA ALA A 28 11.24 -2.95 -0.23
C ALA A 28 11.29 -4.41 -0.70
N LEU A 29 10.67 -4.73 -1.84
CA LEU A 29 10.73 -6.06 -2.45
C LEU A 29 12.17 -6.43 -2.83
N VAL A 30 12.88 -5.54 -3.55
CA VAL A 30 14.29 -5.75 -3.93
C VAL A 30 15.17 -5.97 -2.71
N ASP A 31 15.09 -5.07 -1.72
CA ASP A 31 15.92 -5.13 -0.51
C ASP A 31 15.66 -6.40 0.32
N ASN A 32 14.51 -7.07 0.14
CA ASN A 32 14.11 -8.28 0.87
C ASN A 32 14.13 -9.55 -0.01
N GLY A 33 14.89 -9.54 -1.10
CA GLY A 33 15.21 -10.74 -1.89
C GLY A 33 14.09 -11.23 -2.81
N PHE A 34 13.08 -10.41 -3.06
CA PHE A 34 12.13 -10.69 -4.13
C PHE A 34 12.80 -10.45 -5.49
N ASN A 35 12.38 -11.22 -6.49
CA ASN A 35 12.86 -11.12 -7.86
C ASN A 35 11.68 -11.07 -8.85
N ASN A 36 12.00 -10.97 -10.15
CA ASN A 36 11.03 -10.85 -11.24
C ASN A 36 9.95 -9.76 -11.00
N ILE A 37 10.36 -8.64 -10.38
CA ILE A 37 9.44 -7.58 -9.98
C ILE A 37 8.95 -6.81 -11.21
N LYS A 38 7.63 -6.71 -11.39
CA LYS A 38 7.00 -6.01 -12.51
C LYS A 38 5.95 -5.03 -12.00
N ASN A 39 5.95 -3.83 -12.55
CA ASN A 39 4.82 -2.92 -12.39
C ASN A 39 3.73 -3.29 -13.40
N LEU A 40 2.56 -3.71 -12.91
CA LEU A 40 1.46 -4.16 -13.75
C LEU A 40 0.71 -2.99 -14.40
N ASN A 41 0.85 -1.78 -13.84
CA ASN A 41 0.23 -0.57 -14.38
C ASN A 41 0.92 -0.06 -15.66
N ASP A 42 2.15 -0.50 -15.97
CA ASP A 42 2.90 -0.08 -17.16
C ASP A 42 2.38 -0.75 -18.45
N GLY A 43 1.83 -1.97 -18.35
CA GLY A 43 1.27 -2.69 -19.50
C GLY A 43 -0.22 -2.46 -19.72
N LYS A 44 -0.99 -2.36 -18.63
CA LYS A 44 -2.43 -2.07 -18.64
C LYS A 44 -2.78 -1.24 -17.41
N GLN A 45 -3.07 0.05 -17.61
CA GLN A 45 -3.52 0.90 -16.52
C GLN A 45 -4.74 0.29 -15.81
N ASN A 46 -4.71 0.28 -14.48
CA ASN A 46 -5.77 -0.23 -13.60
C ASN A 46 -6.01 -1.73 -13.76
N PHE A 47 -4.94 -2.52 -13.69
CA PHE A 47 -5.11 -3.97 -13.56
C PHE A 47 -6.00 -4.29 -12.34
N PRO A 48 -6.95 -5.24 -12.43
CA PRO A 48 -7.82 -5.55 -11.30
C PRO A 48 -7.00 -5.94 -10.06
N TYR A 49 -7.21 -5.22 -8.95
CA TYR A 49 -6.60 -5.44 -7.62
C TYR A 49 -5.10 -5.16 -7.49
N ALA A 50 -4.27 -5.64 -8.41
CA ALA A 50 -2.82 -5.66 -8.27
C ALA A 50 -2.13 -4.50 -8.97
N ASP A 51 -1.15 -3.92 -8.29
CA ASP A 51 -0.25 -2.88 -8.80
C ASP A 51 1.09 -3.50 -9.23
N LEU A 52 1.55 -4.53 -8.51
CA LEU A 52 2.85 -5.18 -8.76
C LEU A 52 2.71 -6.71 -8.89
N TYR A 53 3.66 -7.32 -9.58
CA TYR A 53 3.96 -8.75 -9.52
C TYR A 53 5.38 -8.94 -8.99
N ALA A 54 5.61 -9.96 -8.16
CA ALA A 54 6.94 -10.30 -7.66
C ALA A 54 7.02 -11.77 -7.23
N GLU A 55 8.23 -12.32 -7.18
CA GLU A 55 8.49 -13.71 -6.78
C GLU A 55 9.46 -13.75 -5.60
N LYS A 56 9.31 -14.72 -4.70
CA LYS A 56 10.23 -14.98 -3.58
C LYS A 56 10.43 -16.48 -3.43
N GLY A 57 11.57 -16.99 -3.86
CA GLY A 57 11.76 -18.43 -4.00
C GLY A 57 10.84 -18.99 -5.09
N GLU A 58 10.06 -20.02 -4.76
CA GLU A 58 9.07 -20.63 -5.67
C GLU A 58 7.71 -19.93 -5.64
N GLU A 59 7.49 -19.02 -4.69
CA GLU A 59 6.23 -18.32 -4.49
C GLU A 59 6.11 -17.11 -5.42
N LYS A 60 4.91 -16.92 -5.97
CA LYS A 60 4.56 -15.82 -6.87
C LYS A 60 3.46 -14.98 -6.26
N TYR A 61 3.57 -13.66 -6.34
CA TYR A 61 2.63 -12.74 -5.73
C TYR A 61 2.11 -11.71 -6.72
N VAL A 62 0.81 -11.46 -6.65
CA VAL A 62 0.15 -10.28 -7.25
C VAL A 62 -0.29 -9.35 -6.14
N ILE A 63 0.31 -8.15 -6.10
CA ILE A 63 0.39 -7.33 -4.91
C ILE A 63 -0.40 -6.03 -5.10
N SER A 64 -1.34 -5.76 -4.19
CA SER A 64 -2.00 -4.46 -4.08
C SER A 64 -1.23 -3.54 -3.12
N VAL A 65 -0.84 -2.36 -3.59
CA VAL A 65 -0.05 -1.38 -2.84
C VAL A 65 -0.95 -0.30 -2.26
N LYS A 66 -0.80 0.00 -0.97
CA LYS A 66 -1.56 1.06 -0.29
C LYS A 66 -0.63 1.94 0.53
N ALA A 67 -0.31 3.11 -0.01
CA ALA A 67 0.43 4.15 0.70
C ALA A 67 -0.49 5.18 1.35
N ARG A 68 -0.30 5.43 2.64
CA ARG A 68 -1.08 6.40 3.42
C ARG A 68 -0.21 7.05 4.48
N ASN A 69 -0.61 8.25 4.89
CA ASN A 69 -0.10 8.85 6.12
C ASN A 69 -0.52 7.98 7.32
N ARG A 70 0.41 7.81 8.27
CA ARG A 70 0.21 7.03 9.50
C ARG A 70 -0.96 7.56 10.33
N TYR A 71 -1.10 8.88 10.38
CA TYR A 71 -2.18 9.56 11.09
C TYR A 71 -3.11 10.31 10.14
N GLU A 72 -4.40 10.29 10.47
CA GLU A 72 -5.41 11.11 9.83
C GLU A 72 -5.20 12.60 10.17
N ARG A 73 -5.94 13.49 9.49
CA ARG A 73 -5.94 14.92 9.81
C ARG A 73 -6.34 15.21 11.26
N THR A 74 -7.12 14.32 11.89
CA THR A 74 -7.55 14.42 13.28
C THR A 74 -6.43 14.07 14.29
N GLY A 75 -5.26 13.61 13.82
CA GLY A 75 -4.20 13.06 14.67
C GLY A 75 -4.45 11.61 15.09
N ARG A 76 -5.62 11.04 14.77
CA ARG A 76 -5.91 9.63 15.03
C ARG A 76 -5.11 8.73 14.10
N LEU A 77 -4.76 7.55 14.58
CA LEU A 77 -4.16 6.51 13.74
C LEU A 77 -5.07 6.20 12.56
N ASN A 78 -4.52 6.19 11.35
CA ASN A 78 -5.20 5.66 10.18
C ASN A 78 -5.19 4.13 10.29
N SER A 79 -6.19 3.61 11.00
CA SER A 79 -6.21 2.24 11.51
C SER A 79 -6.60 1.18 10.47
N ARG A 80 -6.99 1.57 9.25
CA ARG A 80 -7.37 0.62 8.21
C ARG A 80 -7.18 1.17 6.80
N TYR A 81 -6.43 0.45 5.95
CA TYR A 81 -6.24 0.82 4.55
C TYR A 81 -7.20 0.03 3.65
N ASN A 82 -8.08 0.73 2.93
CA ASN A 82 -9.13 0.10 2.12
C ASN A 82 -8.56 -0.55 0.85
N LEU A 83 -8.94 -1.80 0.58
CA LEU A 83 -8.61 -2.57 -0.63
C LEU A 83 -9.74 -2.57 -1.67
N GLY A 84 -10.91 -2.02 -1.32
CA GLY A 84 -12.10 -1.95 -2.17
C GLY A 84 -13.15 -3.01 -1.84
N SER A 85 -14.41 -2.76 -2.22
CA SER A 85 -15.55 -3.63 -1.96
C SER A 85 -15.48 -4.98 -2.69
N ASP A 86 -14.99 -4.99 -3.93
CA ASP A 86 -14.91 -6.20 -4.77
C ASP A 86 -13.51 -6.85 -4.73
N CYS A 87 -12.74 -6.54 -3.69
CA CYS A 87 -11.34 -6.94 -3.56
C CYS A 87 -11.14 -8.45 -3.77
N GLY A 88 -11.95 -9.30 -3.13
CA GLY A 88 -11.83 -10.76 -3.30
C GLY A 88 -12.10 -11.26 -4.72
N ALA A 89 -13.06 -10.66 -5.45
CA ALA A 89 -13.33 -11.05 -6.83
C ALA A 89 -12.23 -10.59 -7.79
N LYS A 90 -11.69 -9.39 -7.58
CA LYS A 90 -10.57 -8.84 -8.38
C LYS A 90 -9.27 -9.59 -8.11
N ALA A 91 -9.00 -9.92 -6.85
CA ALA A 91 -7.86 -10.72 -6.44
C ALA A 91 -7.88 -12.10 -7.13
N ARG A 92 -9.00 -12.84 -7.06
CA ARG A 92 -9.11 -14.14 -7.75
C ARG A 92 -8.83 -14.10 -9.25
N LYS A 93 -9.25 -13.02 -9.93
CA LYS A 93 -8.94 -12.82 -11.34
C LYS A 93 -7.44 -12.63 -11.56
N ALA A 94 -6.80 -11.81 -10.73
CA ALA A 94 -5.35 -11.61 -10.78
C ALA A 94 -4.58 -12.91 -10.48
N GLU A 95 -5.01 -13.67 -9.48
CA GLU A 95 -4.40 -14.95 -9.12
C GLU A 95 -4.44 -15.94 -10.28
N LEU A 96 -5.60 -16.06 -10.96
CA LEU A 96 -5.76 -16.94 -12.11
C LEU A 96 -4.91 -16.48 -13.31
N GLU A 97 -4.89 -15.18 -13.60
CA GLU A 97 -4.17 -14.63 -14.75
C GLU A 97 -2.64 -14.80 -14.62
N PHE A 98 -2.12 -14.66 -13.41
CA PHE A 98 -0.68 -14.72 -13.16
C PHE A 98 -0.19 -16.03 -12.54
N GLY A 99 -1.09 -16.95 -12.16
CA GLY A 99 -0.72 -18.16 -11.43
C GLY A 99 0.01 -17.84 -10.12
N ALA A 100 -0.50 -16.85 -9.38
CA ALA A 100 0.15 -16.22 -8.24
C ALA A 100 -0.83 -16.04 -7.08
N THR A 101 -0.32 -15.84 -5.86
CA THR A 101 -1.12 -15.55 -4.67
C THR A 101 -1.40 -14.07 -4.52
N ALA A 102 -2.63 -13.70 -4.21
CA ALA A 102 -2.99 -12.33 -3.91
C ALA A 102 -2.33 -11.87 -2.60
N ALA A 103 -1.61 -10.77 -2.67
CA ALA A 103 -0.92 -10.17 -1.55
C ALA A 103 -1.15 -8.65 -1.49
N TRP A 104 -0.77 -8.07 -0.37
CA TRP A 104 -0.88 -6.64 -0.16
C TRP A 104 0.38 -6.07 0.46
N MET A 105 0.61 -4.78 0.20
CA MET A 105 1.63 -3.99 0.86
C MET A 105 1.01 -2.72 1.42
N ALA A 106 1.25 -2.47 2.71
CA ALA A 106 0.88 -1.23 3.38
C ALA A 106 2.13 -0.38 3.61
N ILE A 107 2.15 0.81 3.02
CA ILE A 107 3.21 1.80 3.18
C ILE A 107 2.67 2.89 4.08
N THR A 108 3.18 2.95 5.31
CA THR A 108 2.80 3.96 6.29
C THR A 108 3.87 5.02 6.36
N ILE A 109 3.50 6.27 6.11
CA ILE A 109 4.42 7.41 6.08
C ILE A 109 4.13 8.32 7.26
N LEU A 110 5.17 8.69 8.01
CA LEU A 110 5.13 9.66 9.09
C LEU A 110 6.29 10.63 8.87
N ASP A 111 5.96 11.86 8.50
CA ASP A 111 6.93 12.92 8.23
C ASP A 111 8.01 12.50 7.23
N ASP A 112 9.22 12.20 7.69
CA ASP A 112 10.38 11.82 6.88
C ASP A 112 10.68 10.32 6.92
N ILE A 113 9.91 9.54 7.69
CA ILE A 113 10.08 8.10 7.84
C ILE A 113 8.92 7.31 7.24
N TYR A 114 9.22 6.09 6.82
CA TYR A 114 8.22 5.14 6.34
C TYR A 114 8.47 3.73 6.86
N SER A 115 7.39 2.96 6.94
CA SER A 115 7.43 1.51 7.15
C SER A 115 6.64 0.81 6.06
N VAL A 116 7.04 -0.42 5.74
CA VAL A 116 6.41 -1.27 4.75
C VAL A 116 6.06 -2.60 5.40
N TYR A 117 4.78 -2.95 5.34
CA TYR A 117 4.25 -4.23 5.81
C TYR A 117 3.70 -5.03 4.64
N PHE A 118 3.87 -6.35 4.71
CA PHE A 118 3.48 -7.30 3.69
C PHE A 118 2.66 -8.45 4.30
N GLY A 119 1.75 -9.00 3.50
CA GLY A 119 1.02 -10.22 3.82
C GLY A 119 0.14 -10.67 2.65
N THR A 120 -0.41 -11.88 2.76
CA THR A 120 -1.35 -12.42 1.77
C THR A 120 -2.76 -11.89 2.02
N LEU A 121 -3.60 -11.86 0.98
CA LEU A 121 -4.99 -11.44 1.14
C LEU A 121 -5.77 -12.37 2.09
N ASP A 122 -5.43 -13.66 2.08
CA ASP A 122 -6.03 -14.68 2.94
C ASP A 122 -5.66 -14.52 4.42
N SER A 123 -4.55 -13.83 4.73
CA SER A 123 -4.17 -13.55 6.12
C SER A 123 -4.98 -12.42 6.76
N LEU A 124 -5.83 -11.71 5.99
CA LEU A 124 -6.64 -10.61 6.50
C LEU A 124 -7.97 -11.13 7.09
N PRO A 125 -8.41 -10.61 8.25
CA PRO A 125 -9.68 -11.02 8.87
C PRO A 125 -10.88 -10.65 8.01
N ALA A 126 -10.78 -9.56 7.24
CA ALA A 126 -11.73 -9.17 6.22
C ALA A 126 -10.98 -8.75 4.96
N LYS A 127 -11.29 -9.39 3.82
CA LYS A 127 -10.65 -9.17 2.51
C LYS A 127 -11.06 -7.87 1.83
N THR A 128 -11.24 -6.80 2.61
CA THR A 128 -11.69 -5.47 2.16
C THR A 128 -10.77 -4.36 2.65
N GLY A 129 -9.82 -4.65 3.54
CA GLY A 129 -8.84 -3.67 3.98
C GLY A 129 -7.84 -4.22 4.98
N ILE A 130 -6.72 -3.52 5.14
CA ILE A 130 -5.57 -3.91 5.95
C ILE A 130 -5.66 -3.18 7.31
N PRO A 131 -5.91 -3.87 8.43
CA PRO A 131 -5.85 -3.26 9.76
C PRO A 131 -4.43 -2.80 10.13
N MET A 132 -4.28 -1.57 10.63
CA MET A 132 -2.99 -0.95 10.93
C MET A 132 -2.77 -0.70 12.43
N GLY A 133 -3.61 -1.29 13.28
CA GLY A 133 -3.42 -1.24 14.74
C GLY A 133 -2.23 -2.08 15.17
N GLU A 134 -1.58 -1.72 16.28
CA GLU A 134 -0.32 -2.32 16.74
C GLU A 134 -0.39 -3.86 16.90
N SER A 135 -1.52 -4.38 17.40
CA SER A 135 -1.74 -5.82 17.54
C SER A 135 -1.77 -6.57 16.21
N HIS A 136 -2.16 -5.90 15.13
CA HIS A 136 -2.17 -6.47 13.77
C HIS A 136 -0.79 -6.37 13.13
N LEU A 137 -0.09 -5.24 13.31
CA LEU A 137 1.26 -5.05 12.75
C LEU A 137 2.24 -6.13 13.22
N LYS A 138 2.10 -6.61 14.46
CA LYS A 138 2.91 -7.72 15.02
C LYS A 138 2.74 -9.06 14.27
N ARG A 139 1.70 -9.21 13.45
CA ARG A 139 1.40 -10.42 12.67
C ARG A 139 1.83 -10.30 11.21
N TYR A 140 2.26 -9.12 10.79
CA TYR A 140 2.64 -8.85 9.41
C TYR A 140 4.13 -9.05 9.21
N GLU A 141 4.52 -9.39 8.00
CA GLU A 141 5.93 -9.32 7.62
C GLU A 141 6.31 -7.84 7.50
N CYS A 142 7.30 -7.40 8.26
CA CYS A 142 7.80 -6.03 8.22
C CYS A 142 9.04 -5.98 7.33
N LEU A 143 8.87 -5.49 6.10
CA LEU A 143 9.95 -5.40 5.11
C LEU A 143 10.83 -4.15 5.31
N VAL A 144 10.24 -3.08 5.84
CA VAL A 144 10.93 -1.84 6.20
C VAL A 144 10.31 -1.29 7.47
N LYS A 145 11.15 -0.88 8.43
CA LYS A 145 10.69 -0.28 9.68
C LYS A 145 11.32 1.09 9.87
N GLU A 146 10.48 2.13 9.88
CA GLU A 146 10.83 3.51 10.26
C GLU A 146 12.11 4.04 9.60
N LYS A 147 12.27 3.74 8.32
CA LYS A 147 13.44 4.18 7.54
C LYS A 147 13.19 5.59 7.04
N SER A 148 14.21 6.43 7.05
CA SER A 148 14.12 7.73 6.40
C SER A 148 13.98 7.55 4.88
N HIS A 149 13.06 8.30 4.27
CA HIS A 149 12.91 8.29 2.81
C HIS A 149 13.71 9.39 2.10
N GLY A 150 14.26 10.37 2.83
CA GLY A 150 15.15 11.40 2.25
C GLY A 150 14.52 12.31 1.19
N LEU A 151 13.19 12.47 1.21
CA LEU A 151 12.45 13.33 0.27
C LEU A 151 11.90 14.52 1.03
N ASP A 152 11.75 15.67 0.36
CA ASP A 152 10.94 16.76 0.90
C ASP A 152 9.47 16.35 0.91
N PHE A 153 8.99 15.94 2.08
CA PHE A 153 7.61 15.51 2.25
C PHE A 153 6.62 16.65 2.49
N THR A 154 7.09 17.90 2.56
CA THR A 154 6.26 19.09 2.84
C THR A 154 5.01 19.20 1.95
N PRO A 155 5.06 18.92 0.63
CA PRO A 155 3.87 18.93 -0.23
C PRO A 155 2.84 17.83 0.11
N TYR A 156 3.28 16.76 0.77
CA TYR A 156 2.49 15.60 1.12
C TYR A 156 2.07 15.56 2.59
N LYS A 157 2.49 16.53 3.41
CA LYS A 157 1.99 16.68 4.78
C LYS A 157 0.55 17.18 4.78
N ASN A 158 -0.23 16.74 5.76
CA ASN A 158 -1.53 17.35 5.99
C ASN A 158 -1.31 18.80 6.43
N LYS A 159 -1.88 19.77 5.74
CA LYS A 159 -1.96 21.14 6.27
C LYS A 159 -3.00 21.13 7.40
N TYR A 160 -2.55 21.55 8.59
CA TYR A 160 -3.40 21.72 9.76
C TYR A 160 -3.77 23.21 9.84
N GLU A 161 -5.05 23.52 9.69
CA GLU A 161 -5.57 24.82 10.16
C GLU A 161 -5.82 24.69 11.66
N LYS A 162 -5.34 25.68 12.44
CA LYS A 162 -5.67 25.85 13.86
C LYS A 162 -7.13 26.25 14.00
#